data_AF-A0A832HTT6-F1
#
_entry.id   AF-A0A832HTT6-F1
#
_cell.length_a   1.000
_cell.length_b   1.000
_cell.length_c   1.000
_cell.angle_alpha   90.00
_cell.angle_beta   90.00
_cell.angle_gamma   90.00
#
_symmetry.space_group_name_H-M   'P 1'
#
loop_
_entity.id
_entity.type
_entity.pdbx_description
1 polymer ?
#
loop_
_entity_poly.entity_id
_entity_poly.type
_entity_poly.pdbx_seq_one_letter_code
_entity_poly.pdbx_strand_id
1 'polypeptide(L)'
;MGITTVSREDLRQIVIHELYAHPKWPSMSLAKHIMSEYKLAGVTTAEKLRYRIRYLRGNRKEHQPRIKDFIRPDGKRTDRWASLPEGFREIDWTPLEIHARTTLVLSDIHFPNHDKAALIAAMRHGKKVGADCILLNGDILDCNAYSRWPRDPHQMMTMPGFRLFYDFFERLIEDFPRAQVIYKFGNHEERWIHYLWTHGPELCLADDNGGFPGLDFVLKNPEAIGIKVSNKIKD
;
A
#
# COMPACT_ATOMS: atom_id res chain seq x y z
N MET A 1 60.23 23.20 -21.39
CA MET A 1 60.00 24.38 -20.55
C MET A 1 59.09 23.95 -19.41
N GLY A 2 59.67 23.69 -18.23
CA GLY A 2 58.94 23.20 -17.07
C GLY A 2 58.02 24.28 -16.51
N ILE A 3 56.79 23.89 -16.15
CA ILE A 3 55.82 24.81 -15.57
C ILE A 3 56.37 25.27 -14.22
N THR A 4 56.72 26.55 -14.19
CA THR A 4 56.96 27.40 -13.04
C THR A 4 55.89 27.17 -11.97
N THR A 5 56.34 26.94 -10.74
CA THR A 5 55.52 26.76 -9.55
C THR A 5 54.46 27.85 -9.44
N VAL A 6 53.18 27.54 -9.72
CA VAL A 6 52.07 28.46 -9.47
C VAL A 6 51.95 28.62 -7.96
N SER A 7 52.07 29.86 -7.47
CA SER A 7 52.00 30.11 -6.03
C SER A 7 50.58 29.86 -5.51
N ARG A 8 50.45 29.70 -4.19
CA ARG A 8 49.11 29.53 -3.56
C ARG A 8 48.20 30.75 -3.80
N GLU A 9 48.79 31.93 -3.96
CA GLU A 9 48.07 33.19 -4.20
C GLU A 9 47.64 33.30 -5.66
N ASP A 10 48.47 32.91 -6.62
CA ASP A 10 48.10 32.90 -8.06
C ASP A 10 46.91 31.97 -8.30
N LEU A 11 46.92 30.78 -7.70
CA LEU A 11 45.80 29.83 -7.78
C LEU A 11 44.51 30.42 -7.18
N ARG A 12 44.63 31.25 -6.14
CA ARG A 12 43.49 31.90 -5.50
C ARG A 12 42.88 32.95 -6.42
N GLN A 13 43.72 33.77 -7.07
CA GLN A 13 43.26 34.80 -8.01
C GLN A 13 42.57 34.18 -9.23
N ILE A 14 43.12 33.10 -9.79
CA ILE A 14 42.48 32.33 -10.87
C ILE A 14 41.09 31.85 -10.45
N VAL A 15 40.96 31.24 -9.26
CA VAL A 15 39.66 30.75 -8.78
C VAL A 15 38.66 31.89 -8.60
N ILE A 16 39.10 33.05 -8.10
CA ILE A 16 38.23 34.22 -7.90
C ILE A 16 37.77 34.78 -9.26
N HIS A 17 38.67 34.94 -10.23
CA HIS A 17 38.36 35.36 -11.59
C HIS A 17 37.28 34.47 -12.22
N GLU A 18 37.48 33.16 -12.15
CA GLU A 18 36.59 32.16 -12.72
C GLU A 18 35.24 32.06 -12.00
N LEU A 19 35.22 32.37 -10.71
CA LEU A 19 33.97 32.48 -9.95
C LEU A 19 33.13 33.68 -10.38
N TYR A 20 33.76 34.81 -10.75
CA TYR A 20 33.04 35.95 -11.33
C TYR A 20 32.55 35.66 -12.75
N ALA A 21 33.33 34.97 -13.58
CA ALA A 21 32.93 34.59 -14.94
C ALA A 21 31.80 33.54 -14.96
N HIS A 22 31.82 32.60 -14.02
CA HIS A 22 30.92 31.45 -14.00
C HIS A 22 30.22 31.23 -12.64
N PRO A 23 29.44 32.23 -12.15
CA PRO A 23 28.89 32.21 -10.79
C PRO A 23 27.92 31.05 -10.54
N LYS A 24 27.17 30.63 -11.57
CA LYS A 24 26.13 29.59 -11.47
C LYS A 24 26.65 28.15 -11.67
N TRP A 25 27.89 27.97 -12.15
CA TRP A 25 28.40 26.64 -12.47
C TRP A 25 28.55 25.75 -11.23
N PRO A 26 28.24 24.44 -11.28
CA PRO A 26 28.50 23.52 -10.17
C PRO A 26 29.99 23.51 -9.79
N SER A 27 30.30 23.43 -8.49
CA SER A 27 31.67 23.58 -7.99
C SER A 27 32.65 22.54 -8.57
N MET A 28 32.18 21.32 -8.87
CA MET A 28 33.00 20.29 -9.50
C MET A 28 33.22 20.57 -11.00
N SER A 29 32.20 21.04 -11.72
CA SER A 29 32.32 21.41 -13.13
C SER A 29 33.30 22.58 -13.31
N LEU A 30 33.19 23.60 -12.44
CA LEU A 30 34.12 24.73 -12.43
C LEU A 30 35.55 24.27 -12.10
N ALA A 31 35.74 23.40 -11.10
CA ALA A 31 37.07 22.86 -10.79
C ALA A 31 37.71 22.12 -11.97
N LYS A 32 36.94 21.30 -12.70
CA LYS A 32 37.43 20.59 -13.88
C LYS A 32 37.77 21.54 -15.03
N HIS A 33 36.95 22.58 -15.23
CA HIS A 33 37.20 23.61 -16.22
C HIS A 33 38.52 24.33 -15.95
N ILE A 34 38.72 24.85 -14.73
CA ILE A 34 39.96 25.54 -14.34
C ILE A 34 41.18 24.61 -14.47
N MET A 35 41.06 23.35 -14.07
CA MET A 35 42.14 22.36 -14.23
C MET A 35 42.57 22.19 -15.70
N SER A 36 41.59 22.15 -16.61
CA SER A 36 41.81 21.97 -18.04
C SER A 36 42.37 23.23 -18.69
N GLU A 37 41.70 24.37 -18.45
CA GLU A 37 41.99 25.66 -19.09
C GLU A 37 43.41 26.14 -18.74
N TYR A 38 43.75 26.11 -17.45
CA TYR A 38 45.05 26.57 -16.94
C TYR A 38 46.11 25.46 -16.88
N LYS A 39 45.82 24.27 -17.45
CA LYS A 39 46.73 23.11 -17.52
C LYS A 39 47.39 22.78 -16.18
N LEU A 40 46.62 22.74 -15.09
CA LEU A 40 47.11 22.62 -13.71
C LEU A 40 47.39 21.17 -13.28
N ALA A 41 47.41 20.22 -14.23
CA ALA A 41 47.75 18.84 -13.98
C ALA A 41 49.21 18.73 -13.50
N GLY A 42 49.40 18.31 -12.24
CA GLY A 42 50.71 18.29 -11.58
C GLY A 42 50.91 19.37 -10.52
N VAL A 43 50.08 20.42 -10.51
CA VAL A 43 50.11 21.49 -9.49
C VAL A 43 49.06 21.23 -8.40
N THR A 44 47.85 20.83 -8.78
CA THR A 44 46.75 20.54 -7.85
C THR A 44 45.86 19.43 -8.41
N THR A 45 44.81 19.06 -7.68
CA THR A 45 43.78 18.12 -8.14
C THR A 45 42.43 18.82 -8.24
N ALA A 46 41.54 18.30 -9.10
CA ALA A 46 40.18 18.82 -9.22
C ALA A 46 39.43 18.82 -7.88
N GLU A 47 39.66 17.82 -7.01
CA GLU A 47 39.03 17.78 -5.69
C GLU A 47 39.60 18.85 -4.72
N LYS A 48 40.92 19.07 -4.72
CA LYS A 48 41.55 20.17 -3.96
C LYS A 48 41.06 21.53 -4.44
N LEU A 49 40.83 21.69 -5.74
CA LEU A 49 40.32 22.93 -6.31
C LEU A 49 38.82 23.12 -6.01
N ARG A 50 38.02 22.07 -6.13
CA ARG A 50 36.61 22.05 -5.68
C ARG A 50 36.49 22.41 -4.20
N TYR A 51 37.40 21.91 -3.37
CA TYR A 51 37.46 22.27 -1.94
C TYR A 51 37.60 23.79 -1.77
N ARG A 52 38.55 24.42 -2.48
CA ARG A 52 38.77 25.87 -2.44
C ARG A 52 37.56 26.66 -2.93
N ILE A 53 36.95 26.22 -4.03
CA ILE A 53 35.72 26.82 -4.58
C ILE A 53 34.57 26.76 -3.56
N ARG A 54 34.35 25.60 -2.92
CA ARG A 54 33.32 25.44 -1.89
C ARG A 54 33.56 26.31 -0.66
N TYR A 55 34.83 26.49 -0.29
CA TYR A 55 35.20 27.39 0.81
C TYR A 55 34.85 28.85 0.49
N LEU A 56 35.20 29.33 -0.72
CA LEU A 56 34.85 30.68 -1.15
C LEU A 56 33.33 30.89 -1.28
N ARG A 57 32.59 29.85 -1.67
CA ARG A 57 31.12 29.89 -1.79
C ARG A 57 30.35 29.73 -0.47
N GLY A 58 31.05 29.50 0.65
CA GLY A 58 30.40 29.31 1.95
C GLY A 58 29.69 27.96 2.10
N ASN A 59 29.92 26.99 1.21
CA ASN A 59 29.34 25.63 1.27
C ASN A 59 30.04 24.72 2.30
N ARG A 60 30.69 25.32 3.30
CA ARG A 60 31.30 24.65 4.47
C ARG A 60 30.71 25.27 5.73
N LYS A 61 30.03 24.45 6.53
CA LYS A 61 29.31 24.87 7.74
C LYS A 61 30.23 25.40 8.86
N GLU A 62 31.54 25.13 8.79
CA GLU A 62 32.51 25.45 9.85
C GLU A 62 33.15 26.85 9.73
N HIS A 63 33.01 27.54 8.59
CA HIS A 63 33.65 28.84 8.39
C HIS A 63 32.76 29.82 7.62
N GLN A 64 32.65 31.06 8.12
CA GLN A 64 31.99 32.13 7.39
C GLN A 64 32.80 32.49 6.13
N PRO A 65 32.16 32.63 4.95
CA PRO A 65 32.84 33.00 3.72
C PRO A 65 33.45 34.40 3.86
N ARG A 66 34.73 34.53 3.52
CA ARG A 66 35.47 35.82 3.57
C ARG A 66 35.04 36.80 2.47
N ILE A 67 34.40 36.32 1.40
CA ILE A 67 33.93 37.12 0.26
C ILE A 67 32.43 36.84 0.10
N LYS A 68 31.58 37.87 0.26
CA LYS A 68 30.12 37.73 0.25
C LYS A 68 29.55 37.49 -1.15
N ASP A 69 30.26 37.90 -2.20
CA ASP A 69 29.81 37.86 -3.59
C ASP A 69 29.58 36.44 -4.13
N PHE A 70 30.19 35.42 -3.50
CA PHE A 70 30.17 34.04 -3.99
C PHE A 70 29.28 33.09 -3.19
N ILE A 71 28.55 33.58 -2.19
CA ILE A 71 27.73 32.74 -1.32
C ILE A 71 26.64 32.02 -2.14
N ARG A 72 26.63 30.69 -2.09
CA ARG A 72 25.62 29.86 -2.76
C ARG A 72 25.11 28.76 -1.84
N PRO A 73 23.79 28.63 -1.63
CA PRO A 73 23.25 27.51 -0.88
C PRO A 73 23.62 26.18 -1.57
N ASP A 74 23.83 25.13 -0.79
CA ASP A 74 23.99 23.79 -1.36
C ASP A 74 22.77 23.47 -2.24
N GLY A 75 23.01 23.19 -3.53
CA GLY A 75 21.95 22.75 -4.42
C GLY A 75 21.45 21.39 -3.96
N LYS A 76 20.13 21.20 -3.83
CA LYS A 76 19.55 19.87 -3.68
C LYS A 76 19.90 19.07 -4.93
N ARG A 77 20.45 17.87 -4.76
CA ARG A 77 20.56 16.91 -5.87
C ARG A 77 19.15 16.75 -6.42
N THR A 78 18.93 17.04 -7.71
CA THR A 78 17.63 16.83 -8.32
C THR A 78 17.29 15.35 -8.16
N ASP A 79 16.26 15.06 -7.37
CA ASP A 79 15.75 13.71 -7.26
C ASP A 79 15.01 13.43 -8.57
N ARG A 80 15.61 12.62 -9.43
CA ARG A 80 15.03 12.29 -10.74
C ARG A 80 13.73 11.50 -10.62
N TRP A 81 13.45 10.95 -9.43
CA TRP A 81 12.23 10.21 -9.15
C TRP A 81 11.05 11.13 -8.77
N ALA A 82 11.31 12.38 -8.40
CA ALA A 82 10.27 13.35 -8.08
C ALA A 82 9.42 13.79 -9.29
N SER A 83 9.82 13.43 -10.51
CA SER A 83 9.09 13.69 -11.75
C SER A 83 8.37 12.46 -12.29
N LEU A 84 8.23 11.38 -11.50
CA LEU A 84 7.43 10.24 -11.90
C LEU A 84 5.94 10.64 -12.00
N PRO A 85 5.21 10.12 -12.98
CA PRO A 85 3.77 10.36 -13.09
C PRO A 85 3.02 9.71 -11.91
N GLU A 86 1.90 10.31 -11.52
CA GLU A 86 0.98 9.73 -10.54
C GLU A 86 0.27 8.49 -11.11
N GLY A 87 -0.04 7.52 -10.25
CA GLY A 87 -0.84 6.36 -10.62
C GLY A 87 -2.33 6.69 -10.71
N PHE A 88 -3.09 5.92 -11.49
CA PHE A 88 -4.55 6.09 -11.60
C PHE A 88 -5.30 5.77 -10.29
N ARG A 89 -4.71 4.95 -9.43
CA ARG A 89 -5.25 4.57 -8.13
C ARG A 89 -4.13 4.37 -7.14
N GLU A 90 -4.30 4.93 -5.96
CA GLU A 90 -3.58 4.52 -4.77
C GLU A 90 -4.43 3.50 -4.03
N ILE A 91 -3.79 2.42 -3.58
CA ILE A 91 -4.44 1.44 -2.71
C ILE A 91 -4.46 2.06 -1.32
N ASP A 92 -5.66 2.21 -0.75
CA ASP A 92 -5.80 2.62 0.63
C ASP A 92 -5.41 1.46 1.56
N TRP A 93 -4.26 1.61 2.21
CA TRP A 93 -3.76 0.67 3.22
C TRP A 93 -4.12 1.10 4.65
N THR A 94 -5.03 2.06 4.80
CA THR A 94 -5.47 2.52 6.11
C THR A 94 -6.07 1.34 6.89
N PRO A 95 -5.54 1.03 8.08
CA PRO A 95 -6.09 -0.03 8.91
C PRO A 95 -7.53 0.31 9.33
N LEU A 96 -8.39 -0.70 9.36
CA LEU A 96 -9.69 -0.59 10.03
C LEU A 96 -9.47 -0.59 11.54
N GLU A 97 -9.80 0.51 12.21
CA GLU A 97 -9.78 0.60 13.67
C GLU A 97 -11.05 0.00 14.28
N ILE A 98 -10.91 -0.98 15.17
CA ILE A 98 -12.02 -1.62 15.87
C ILE A 98 -12.10 -1.04 17.28
N HIS A 99 -13.14 -0.24 17.53
CA HIS A 99 -13.40 0.34 18.86
C HIS A 99 -14.43 -0.51 19.62
N ALA A 100 -13.97 -1.62 20.19
CA ALA A 100 -14.79 -2.55 20.95
C ALA A 100 -14.11 -2.92 22.27
N ARG A 101 -14.91 -3.24 23.29
CA ARG A 101 -14.38 -3.64 24.60
C ARG A 101 -13.96 -5.11 24.62
N THR A 102 -14.72 -5.97 23.94
CA THR A 102 -14.49 -7.40 23.81
C THR A 102 -14.89 -7.86 22.41
N THR A 103 -13.91 -8.26 21.59
CA THR A 103 -14.16 -8.79 20.25
C THR A 103 -14.15 -10.32 20.23
N LEU A 104 -15.22 -10.94 19.73
CA LEU A 104 -15.24 -12.34 19.33
C LEU A 104 -14.68 -12.45 17.90
N VAL A 105 -13.53 -13.09 17.75
CA VAL A 105 -12.93 -13.35 16.44
C VAL A 105 -13.29 -14.76 15.99
N LEU A 106 -13.88 -14.88 14.80
CA LEU A 106 -14.19 -16.13 14.13
C LEU A 106 -13.50 -16.12 12.77
N SER A 107 -12.70 -17.14 12.46
CA SER A 107 -12.09 -17.34 11.15
C SER A 107 -12.24 -18.79 10.73
N ASP A 108 -12.03 -19.08 9.45
CA ASP A 108 -11.93 -20.45 8.94
C ASP A 108 -13.12 -21.33 9.33
N ILE A 109 -14.34 -20.76 9.28
CA ILE A 109 -15.56 -21.54 9.55
C ILE A 109 -15.84 -22.48 8.38
N HIS A 110 -15.56 -22.06 7.14
CA HIS A 110 -15.73 -22.87 5.92
C HIS A 110 -17.14 -23.46 5.76
N PHE A 111 -18.19 -22.65 5.79
CA PHE A 111 -19.53 -23.09 5.38
C PHE A 111 -19.51 -23.66 3.95
N PRO A 112 -20.24 -24.75 3.65
CA PRO A 112 -21.07 -25.53 4.58
C PRO A 112 -20.31 -26.57 5.42
N ASN A 113 -19.01 -26.78 5.19
CA ASN A 113 -18.16 -27.83 5.75
C ASN A 113 -17.72 -27.61 7.22
N HIS A 114 -18.25 -26.59 7.89
CA HIS A 114 -17.94 -26.24 9.28
C HIS A 114 -18.23 -27.34 10.32
N ASP A 115 -17.47 -27.35 11.42
CA ASP A 115 -17.79 -28.12 12.62
C ASP A 115 -18.82 -27.37 13.49
N LYS A 116 -20.05 -27.89 13.50
CA LYS A 116 -21.17 -27.32 14.25
C LYS A 116 -20.91 -27.24 15.76
N ALA A 117 -20.25 -28.23 16.35
CA ALA A 117 -20.00 -28.25 17.79
C ALA A 117 -18.97 -27.19 18.18
N ALA A 118 -17.91 -27.04 17.38
CA ALA A 118 -16.92 -25.98 17.54
C ALA A 118 -17.56 -24.59 17.43
N LEU A 119 -18.40 -24.38 16.42
CA LEU A 119 -19.09 -23.11 16.23
C LEU A 119 -20.02 -22.77 17.41
N ILE A 120 -20.79 -23.75 17.90
CA ILE A 120 -21.64 -23.56 19.09
C ILE A 120 -20.81 -23.20 20.33
N ALA A 121 -19.64 -23.84 20.52
CA ALA A 121 -18.76 -23.54 21.64
C ALA A 121 -18.22 -22.10 21.57
N ALA A 122 -17.79 -21.66 20.37
CA ALA A 122 -17.32 -20.29 20.15
C ALA A 122 -18.43 -19.26 20.43
N MET A 123 -19.64 -19.51 19.92
CA MET A 123 -20.80 -18.63 20.12
C MET A 123 -21.20 -18.51 21.60
N ARG A 124 -21.23 -19.64 22.32
CA ARG A 124 -21.49 -19.65 23.77
C ARG A 124 -20.42 -18.90 24.54
N HIS A 125 -19.15 -19.06 24.16
CA HIS A 125 -18.05 -18.34 24.78
C HIS A 125 -18.19 -16.83 24.55
N GLY A 126 -18.45 -16.39 23.32
CA GLY A 126 -18.68 -14.99 22.98
C GLY A 126 -19.79 -14.33 23.80
N LYS A 127 -20.93 -15.02 23.97
CA LYS A 127 -22.00 -14.54 24.86
C LYS A 127 -21.55 -14.46 26.31
N LYS A 128 -20.83 -15.47 26.81
CA LYS A 128 -20.35 -15.53 28.19
C LYS A 128 -19.40 -14.36 28.53
N VAL A 129 -18.52 -13.99 27.60
CA VAL A 129 -17.56 -12.88 27.81
C VAL A 129 -18.14 -11.50 27.50
N GLY A 130 -19.40 -11.45 27.04
CA GLY A 130 -20.08 -10.20 26.69
C GLY A 130 -19.42 -9.49 25.50
N ALA A 131 -19.16 -10.24 24.42
CA ALA A 131 -18.61 -9.66 23.20
C ALA A 131 -19.53 -8.55 22.65
N ASP A 132 -18.97 -7.37 22.43
CA ASP A 132 -19.62 -6.19 21.84
C ASP A 132 -19.14 -5.93 20.40
N CYS A 133 -18.24 -6.76 19.91
CA CYS A 133 -17.89 -6.85 18.49
C CYS A 133 -17.70 -8.30 18.08
N ILE A 134 -18.11 -8.62 16.85
CA ILE A 134 -17.83 -9.89 16.19
C ILE A 134 -17.02 -9.58 14.94
N LEU A 135 -15.82 -10.17 14.85
CA LEU A 135 -14.98 -10.11 13.67
C LEU A 135 -15.00 -11.46 12.97
N LEU A 136 -15.65 -11.51 11.81
CA LEU A 136 -15.53 -12.59 10.84
C LEU A 136 -14.24 -12.34 10.02
N ASN A 137 -13.17 -13.03 10.38
CA ASN A 137 -11.81 -12.79 9.88
C ASN A 137 -11.41 -13.76 8.75
N GLY A 138 -12.22 -13.80 7.70
CA GLY A 138 -11.96 -14.54 6.47
C GLY A 138 -12.27 -16.03 6.53
N ASP A 139 -12.38 -16.62 5.35
CA ASP A 139 -12.58 -18.05 5.13
C ASP A 139 -13.80 -18.60 5.90
N ILE A 140 -14.87 -17.80 5.92
CA ILE A 140 -16.16 -18.17 6.51
C ILE A 140 -16.95 -19.01 5.52
N LEU A 141 -16.84 -18.72 4.23
CA LEU A 141 -17.42 -19.46 3.12
C LEU A 141 -16.30 -20.27 2.45
N ASP A 142 -16.48 -21.58 2.31
CA ASP A 142 -15.42 -22.42 1.76
C ASP A 142 -15.14 -22.10 0.28
N CYS A 143 -16.15 -21.92 -0.59
CA CYS A 143 -15.92 -21.44 -1.97
C CYS A 143 -14.78 -22.17 -2.75
N ASN A 144 -14.38 -23.38 -2.33
CA ASN A 144 -13.22 -24.10 -2.86
C ASN A 144 -13.45 -24.52 -4.32
N ALA A 145 -14.72 -24.74 -4.66
CA ALA A 145 -15.15 -24.96 -6.02
C ALA A 145 -14.92 -23.81 -7.00
N TYR A 146 -14.54 -22.62 -6.54
CA TYR A 146 -14.15 -21.51 -7.41
C TYR A 146 -12.63 -21.41 -7.59
N SER A 147 -11.86 -22.30 -6.97
CA SER A 147 -10.41 -22.34 -7.17
C SER A 147 -10.04 -22.72 -8.60
N ARG A 148 -8.84 -22.36 -9.05
CA ARG A 148 -8.33 -22.74 -10.38
C ARG A 148 -7.89 -24.21 -10.51
N TRP A 149 -7.84 -24.94 -9.39
CA TRP A 149 -7.31 -26.30 -9.32
C TRP A 149 -8.40 -27.35 -9.65
N PRO A 150 -8.03 -28.61 -9.95
CA PRO A 150 -8.99 -29.70 -10.11
C PRO A 150 -9.86 -29.83 -8.85
N ARG A 151 -11.17 -30.03 -9.04
CA ARG A 151 -12.19 -29.91 -7.99
C ARG A 151 -13.00 -31.18 -7.84
N ASP A 152 -13.34 -31.50 -6.59
CA ASP A 152 -14.39 -32.45 -6.28
C ASP A 152 -15.76 -31.76 -6.44
N PRO A 153 -16.63 -32.21 -7.36
CA PRO A 153 -17.95 -31.64 -7.56
C PRO A 153 -18.86 -31.76 -6.32
N HIS A 154 -18.56 -32.67 -5.38
CA HIS A 154 -19.31 -32.82 -4.14
C HIS A 154 -19.00 -31.73 -3.11
N GLN A 155 -17.89 -31.01 -3.28
CA GLN A 155 -17.47 -29.91 -2.40
C GLN A 155 -17.84 -28.54 -2.98
N MET A 156 -18.78 -28.50 -3.92
CA MET A 156 -19.24 -27.25 -4.49
C MET A 156 -20.04 -26.43 -3.48
N MET A 157 -19.61 -25.18 -3.28
CA MET A 157 -20.46 -24.17 -2.68
C MET A 157 -21.67 -23.96 -3.60
N THR A 158 -22.83 -24.40 -3.13
CA THR A 158 -24.11 -24.30 -3.83
C THR A 158 -25.04 -23.36 -3.07
N MET A 159 -26.17 -23.00 -3.67
CA MET A 159 -27.19 -22.16 -3.02
C MET A 159 -27.60 -22.66 -1.62
N PRO A 160 -27.80 -23.96 -1.36
CA PRO A 160 -27.99 -24.48 -0.01
C PRO A 160 -26.86 -24.15 0.98
N GLY A 161 -25.60 -24.13 0.53
CA GLY A 161 -24.46 -23.74 1.36
C GLY A 161 -24.47 -22.26 1.71
N PHE A 162 -24.78 -21.39 0.75
CA PHE A 162 -24.99 -19.96 1.01
C PHE A 162 -26.17 -19.72 1.96
N ARG A 163 -27.25 -20.49 1.82
CA ARG A 163 -28.40 -20.41 2.73
C ARG A 163 -28.02 -20.78 4.16
N LEU A 164 -27.18 -21.81 4.34
CA LEU A 164 -26.70 -22.21 5.65
C LEU A 164 -25.88 -21.11 6.34
N PHE A 165 -25.02 -20.41 5.58
CA PHE A 165 -24.32 -19.23 6.08
C PHE A 165 -25.29 -18.10 6.45
N TYR A 166 -26.31 -17.86 5.62
CA TYR A 166 -27.31 -16.83 5.89
C TYR A 166 -28.11 -17.11 7.17
N ASP A 167 -28.60 -18.34 7.35
CA ASP A 167 -29.31 -18.73 8.56
C ASP A 167 -28.40 -18.61 9.80
N PHE A 168 -27.11 -18.92 9.68
CA PHE A 168 -26.11 -18.66 10.72
C PHE A 168 -25.96 -17.15 10.99
N PHE A 169 -25.87 -16.33 9.97
CA PHE A 169 -25.65 -14.90 10.09
C PHE A 169 -26.86 -14.18 10.71
N GLU A 170 -28.09 -14.57 10.34
CA GLU A 170 -29.31 -14.11 11.02
C GLU A 170 -29.26 -14.45 12.50
N ARG A 171 -28.94 -15.71 12.83
CA ARG A 171 -28.83 -16.15 14.21
C ARG A 171 -27.71 -15.43 14.97
N LEU A 172 -26.60 -15.11 14.32
CA LEU A 172 -25.49 -14.35 14.87
C LEU A 172 -25.96 -12.94 15.29
N ILE A 173 -26.72 -12.25 14.43
CA ILE A 173 -27.27 -10.92 14.72
C ILE A 173 -28.29 -11.00 15.86
N GLU A 174 -29.20 -11.98 15.84
CA GLU A 174 -30.18 -12.19 16.91
C GLU A 174 -29.52 -12.46 18.27
N ASP A 175 -28.44 -13.24 18.26
CA ASP A 175 -27.72 -13.64 19.46
C ASP A 175 -26.84 -12.51 20.04
N PHE A 176 -26.44 -11.54 19.20
CA PHE A 176 -25.58 -10.40 19.55
C PHE A 176 -26.17 -9.06 19.04
N PRO A 177 -27.37 -8.66 19.48
CA PRO A 177 -28.13 -7.57 18.86
C PRO A 177 -27.51 -6.17 19.05
N ARG A 178 -26.52 -6.05 19.95
CA ARG A 178 -25.79 -4.81 20.24
C ARG A 178 -24.34 -4.84 19.77
N ALA A 179 -23.88 -5.98 19.24
CA ALA A 179 -22.50 -6.10 18.81
C ALA A 179 -22.32 -5.55 17.39
N GLN A 180 -21.19 -4.89 17.15
CA GLN A 180 -20.76 -4.55 15.80
C GLN A 180 -20.27 -5.82 15.09
N VAL A 181 -20.81 -6.15 13.92
CA VAL A 181 -20.33 -7.26 13.10
C VAL A 181 -19.46 -6.72 11.97
N ILE A 182 -18.21 -7.18 11.91
CA ILE A 182 -17.23 -6.82 10.88
C ILE A 182 -16.87 -8.08 10.12
N TYR A 183 -16.94 -8.04 8.79
CA TYR A 183 -16.54 -9.16 7.94
C TYR A 183 -15.42 -8.76 7.01
N LYS A 184 -14.23 -9.30 7.29
CA LYS A 184 -13.08 -9.25 6.39
C LYS A 184 -13.06 -10.52 5.55
N PHE A 185 -13.03 -10.39 4.23
CA PHE A 185 -12.91 -11.53 3.34
C PHE A 185 -11.51 -12.18 3.42
N GLY A 186 -11.50 -13.49 3.26
CA GLY A 186 -10.32 -14.33 3.14
C GLY A 186 -10.13 -14.78 1.69
N ASN A 187 -9.14 -15.66 1.49
CA ASN A 187 -8.80 -16.13 0.15
C ASN A 187 -9.85 -17.08 -0.43
N HIS A 188 -10.69 -17.72 0.40
CA HIS A 188 -11.79 -18.53 -0.09
C HIS A 188 -12.90 -17.67 -0.73
N GLU A 189 -13.30 -16.56 -0.08
CA GLU A 189 -14.27 -15.62 -0.65
C GLU A 189 -13.71 -14.90 -1.89
N GLU A 190 -12.43 -14.51 -1.88
CA GLU A 190 -11.78 -13.89 -3.05
C GLU A 190 -11.85 -14.76 -4.31
N ARG A 191 -11.74 -16.09 -4.17
CA ARG A 191 -11.90 -17.02 -5.31
C ARG A 191 -13.28 -16.90 -5.94
N TRP A 192 -14.32 -16.79 -5.11
CA TRP A 192 -15.68 -16.62 -5.59
C TRP A 192 -15.88 -15.26 -6.26
N ILE A 193 -15.32 -14.20 -5.68
CA ILE A 193 -15.32 -12.86 -6.28
C ILE A 193 -14.64 -12.86 -7.66
N HIS A 194 -13.45 -13.47 -7.78
CA HIS A 194 -12.74 -13.59 -9.04
C HIS A 194 -13.52 -14.41 -10.08
N TYR A 195 -14.21 -15.46 -9.63
CA TYR A 195 -15.10 -16.23 -10.47
C TYR A 195 -16.24 -15.36 -11.02
N LEU A 196 -16.89 -14.55 -10.18
CA LEU A 196 -17.93 -13.63 -10.59
C LEU A 196 -17.41 -12.57 -11.57
N TRP A 197 -16.25 -11.95 -11.33
CA TRP A 197 -15.64 -11.01 -12.27
C TRP A 197 -15.41 -11.60 -13.66
N THR A 198 -15.17 -12.91 -13.72
CA THR A 198 -14.88 -13.61 -14.98
C THR A 198 -16.15 -14.07 -15.70
N HIS A 199 -17.17 -14.51 -14.96
CA HIS A 199 -18.34 -15.21 -15.52
C HIS A 199 -19.65 -14.41 -15.44
N GLY A 200 -19.68 -13.34 -14.66
CA GLY A 200 -20.81 -12.42 -14.54
C GLY A 200 -20.35 -11.06 -14.02
N PRO A 201 -19.42 -10.37 -14.72
CA PRO A 201 -18.92 -9.07 -14.30
C PRO A 201 -20.03 -8.03 -14.12
N GLU A 202 -21.14 -8.16 -14.84
CA GLU A 202 -22.33 -7.30 -14.74
C GLU A 202 -22.96 -7.38 -13.34
N LEU A 203 -22.82 -8.50 -12.64
CA LEU A 203 -23.28 -8.68 -11.25
C LEU A 203 -22.33 -8.03 -10.23
N CYS A 204 -21.15 -7.62 -10.67
CA CYS A 204 -20.09 -7.03 -9.84
C CYS A 204 -19.95 -5.52 -10.04
N LEU A 205 -20.72 -4.94 -10.96
CA LEU A 205 -20.82 -3.50 -11.12
C LEU A 205 -21.53 -2.96 -9.88
N ALA A 206 -20.77 -2.36 -8.96
CA ALA A 206 -21.25 -1.82 -7.70
C ALA A 206 -22.52 -0.97 -7.91
N ASP A 207 -23.48 -1.09 -6.99
CA ASP A 207 -24.46 -0.02 -6.82
C ASP A 207 -23.77 1.22 -6.25
N ASP A 208 -24.48 2.35 -6.23
CA ASP A 208 -23.94 3.67 -5.83
C ASP A 208 -23.34 3.70 -4.41
N ASN A 209 -23.50 2.63 -3.62
CA ASN A 209 -23.01 2.50 -2.25
C ASN A 209 -21.76 1.62 -2.10
N GLY A 210 -21.18 1.12 -3.21
CA GLY A 210 -19.95 0.32 -3.16
C GLY A 210 -20.13 -1.07 -2.55
N GLY A 211 -21.36 -1.56 -2.41
CA GLY A 211 -21.65 -2.93 -1.99
C GLY A 211 -21.33 -3.93 -3.10
N PHE A 212 -21.02 -5.19 -2.73
CA PHE A 212 -20.90 -6.30 -3.69
C PHE A 212 -22.31 -6.79 -4.05
N PRO A 213 -22.90 -6.38 -5.17
CA PRO A 213 -24.31 -6.64 -5.46
C PRO A 213 -24.55 -8.12 -5.70
N GLY A 214 -23.54 -8.88 -6.14
CA GLY A 214 -23.64 -10.32 -6.36
C GLY A 214 -23.99 -11.13 -5.09
N LEU A 215 -23.44 -10.78 -3.92
CA LEU A 215 -23.78 -11.47 -2.67
C LEU A 215 -25.16 -11.04 -2.20
N ASP A 216 -25.44 -9.74 -2.23
CA ASP A 216 -26.75 -9.21 -1.84
C ASP A 216 -27.88 -9.69 -2.75
N PHE A 217 -27.66 -9.81 -4.06
CA PHE A 217 -28.62 -10.31 -5.04
C PHE A 217 -28.89 -11.81 -4.85
N VAL A 218 -27.84 -12.61 -4.67
CA VAL A 218 -27.94 -14.06 -4.40
C VAL A 218 -28.68 -14.32 -3.08
N LEU A 219 -28.42 -13.50 -2.06
CA LEU A 219 -29.06 -13.62 -0.75
C LEU A 219 -30.50 -13.09 -0.72
N LYS A 220 -30.82 -12.01 -1.45
CA LYS A 220 -32.16 -11.38 -1.46
C LYS A 220 -33.13 -12.00 -2.46
N ASN A 221 -32.67 -12.75 -3.47
CA ASN A 221 -33.52 -13.31 -4.53
C ASN A 221 -33.25 -14.80 -4.84
N PRO A 222 -33.35 -15.71 -3.86
CA PRO A 222 -33.12 -17.14 -4.11
C PRO A 222 -34.08 -17.75 -5.16
N GLU A 223 -35.30 -17.21 -5.26
CA GLU A 223 -36.33 -17.63 -6.24
C GLU A 223 -35.97 -17.24 -7.70
N ALA A 224 -35.20 -16.15 -7.90
CA ALA A 224 -34.86 -15.62 -9.22
C ALA A 224 -33.85 -16.51 -9.99
N ILE A 225 -33.21 -17.46 -9.29
CA ILE A 225 -32.22 -18.41 -9.83
C ILE A 225 -32.88 -19.78 -10.11
N GLY A 226 -34.22 -19.84 -10.18
CA GLY A 226 -34.96 -21.04 -10.58
C GLY A 226 -35.20 -22.06 -9.46
N ILE A 227 -34.97 -21.69 -8.20
CA ILE A 227 -35.28 -22.54 -7.05
C ILE A 227 -36.67 -22.18 -6.54
N LYS A 228 -37.67 -23.04 -6.80
CA LYS A 228 -38.98 -22.94 -6.13
C LYS A 228 -38.82 -23.33 -4.67
N VAL A 229 -38.92 -22.38 -3.74
CA VAL A 229 -39.05 -22.71 -2.31
C VAL A 229 -40.50 -23.10 -2.05
N SER A 230 -40.80 -24.40 -2.02
CA SER A 230 -42.13 -24.85 -1.62
C SER A 230 -42.26 -24.71 -0.10
N ASN A 231 -42.85 -23.60 0.34
CA ASN A 231 -43.36 -23.52 1.71
C ASN A 231 -44.57 -24.47 1.84
N LYS A 232 -44.30 -25.71 2.26
CA LYS A 232 -45.26 -26.52 3.00
C LYS A 232 -44.68 -26.85 4.35
N ILE A 233 -44.84 -25.91 5.27
CA ILE A 233 -45.02 -26.27 6.68
C ILE A 233 -46.35 -27.03 6.70
N LYS A 234 -46.28 -28.35 6.89
CA LYS A 234 -47.43 -29.11 7.38
C LYS A 234 -47.42 -28.96 8.89
N ASP A 235 -48.59 -28.62 9.42
CA ASP A 235 -48.91 -28.68 10.85
C ASP A 235 -48.52 -30.03 11.48
#